data_AF-A0A958HIK7-F1
#
_entry.id   AF-A0A958HIK7-F1
#
_cell.length_a   1.000
_cell.length_b   1.000
_cell.length_c   1.000
_cell.angle_alpha   90.00
_cell.angle_beta   90.00
_cell.angle_gamma   90.00
#
_symmetry.space_group_name_H-M   'P 1'
#
loop_
_entity.id
_entity.type
_entity.pdbx_description
1 polymer ?
#
loop_
_entity_poly.entity_id
_entity_poly.type
_entity_poly.pdbx_seq_one_letter_code
_entity_poly.pdbx_strand_id
1 'polypeptide(L)'
;MTYSTASDSQIPRPWVYLVRAAWVVIALVLFAAMVVGVPLRYAELLEVCASGDCVLLALAPAELALLQNVGLSIQFYASFQVALEIYLFVIFGGLALLLFWRISNTWIGIIVSLAFLFLGTTFFPEEVRTVTRSFPALQRPGEILTSASVVLLLLLIFLFPDGRFAPRWAIWPALLAIGAVVIDTVLPLSVRQAESASM
;
A
#
# COMPACT_ATOMS: atom_id res chain seq x y z
N MET A 1 -33.84 3.21 -28.26
CA MET A 1 -32.88 3.85 -27.32
C MET A 1 -33.36 3.60 -25.91
N THR A 2 -32.83 2.59 -25.25
CA THR A 2 -33.11 2.26 -23.85
C THR A 2 -32.16 3.06 -22.98
N TYR A 3 -32.68 3.99 -22.17
CA TYR A 3 -31.93 4.67 -21.13
C TYR A 3 -31.52 3.62 -20.09
N SER A 4 -30.26 3.21 -20.12
CA SER A 4 -29.66 2.37 -19.08
C SER A 4 -29.64 3.19 -17.79
N THR A 5 -30.38 2.73 -16.79
CA THR A 5 -30.56 3.36 -15.49
C THR A 5 -29.21 3.55 -14.82
N ALA A 6 -28.92 4.77 -14.36
CA ALA A 6 -27.75 5.13 -13.55
C ALA A 6 -27.72 4.44 -12.15
N SER A 7 -28.46 3.35 -11.96
CA SER A 7 -28.63 2.62 -10.70
C SER A 7 -27.60 1.51 -10.47
N ASP A 8 -26.77 1.17 -11.46
CA ASP A 8 -25.92 -0.03 -11.40
C ASP A 8 -24.62 0.14 -10.57
N SER A 9 -24.29 1.37 -10.14
CA SER A 9 -23.05 1.67 -9.41
C SER A 9 -23.23 2.32 -8.03
N GLN A 10 -24.48 2.51 -7.59
CA GLN A 10 -24.79 3.09 -6.28
C GLN A 10 -24.81 2.01 -5.20
N ILE A 11 -24.12 2.26 -4.10
CA ILE A 11 -24.09 1.34 -2.96
C ILE A 11 -25.43 1.44 -2.22
N PRO A 12 -26.08 0.32 -1.85
CA PRO A 12 -27.31 0.37 -1.05
C PRO A 12 -27.09 1.13 0.26
N ARG A 13 -28.03 2.00 0.65
CA ARG A 13 -27.91 2.91 1.81
C ARG A 13 -27.35 2.30 3.11
N PRO A 14 -27.78 1.12 3.60
CA PRO A 14 -27.22 0.56 4.83
C PRO A 14 -25.76 0.11 4.67
N TRP A 15 -25.38 -0.34 3.48
CA TRP A 15 -24.02 -0.78 3.17
C TRP A 15 -23.05 0.40 3.03
N VAL A 16 -23.52 1.57 2.59
CA VAL A 16 -22.69 2.79 2.51
C VAL A 16 -22.04 3.12 3.85
N TYR A 17 -22.81 3.06 4.95
CA TYR A 17 -22.28 3.38 6.28
C TYR A 17 -21.23 2.37 6.74
N LEU A 18 -21.45 1.08 6.49
CA LEU A 18 -20.48 0.02 6.83
C LEU A 18 -19.18 0.17 6.04
N VAL A 19 -19.26 0.40 4.72
CA VAL A 19 -18.06 0.56 3.89
C VAL A 19 -17.30 1.84 4.28
N ARG A 20 -18.01 2.92 4.61
CA ARG A 20 -17.38 4.14 5.12
C ARG A 20 -16.70 3.93 6.47
N ALA A 21 -17.36 3.23 7.40
CA ALA A 21 -16.76 2.91 8.69
C ALA A 21 -15.50 2.06 8.51
N ALA A 22 -15.57 1.03 7.66
CA ALA A 22 -14.41 0.20 7.33
C ALA A 22 -13.27 1.02 6.72
N TRP A 23 -13.57 1.91 5.77
CA TRP A 23 -12.59 2.80 5.17
C TRP A 23 -11.91 3.69 6.22
N VAL A 24 -12.67 4.29 7.13
CA VAL A 24 -12.13 5.14 8.20
C VAL A 24 -11.24 4.34 9.14
N VAL A 25 -11.66 3.14 9.54
CA VAL A 25 -10.84 2.25 10.38
C VAL A 25 -9.52 1.91 9.68
N ILE A 26 -9.56 1.54 8.40
CA ILE A 26 -8.36 1.24 7.60
C ILE A 26 -7.45 2.47 7.53
N ALA A 27 -8.01 3.66 7.25
CA ALA A 27 -7.25 4.90 7.19
C ALA A 27 -6.59 5.25 8.52
N LEU A 28 -7.27 5.06 9.64
CA LEU A 28 -6.71 5.29 10.98
C LEU A 28 -5.59 4.31 11.31
N VAL A 29 -5.76 3.03 10.97
CA VAL A 29 -4.72 2.01 11.16
C VAL A 29 -3.48 2.32 10.34
N LEU A 30 -3.65 2.65 9.05
CA LEU A 30 -2.53 3.00 8.17
C LEU A 30 -1.85 4.30 8.61
N PHE A 31 -2.62 5.30 9.05
CA PHE A 31 -2.05 6.53 9.60
C PHE A 31 -1.25 6.27 10.88
N ALA A 32 -1.77 5.47 11.80
CA ALA A 32 -1.05 5.11 13.02
C ALA A 32 0.25 4.33 12.69
N ALA A 33 0.18 3.39 11.75
CA ALA A 33 1.35 2.69 11.26
C ALA A 33 2.36 3.64 10.60
N MET A 34 1.92 4.67 9.87
CA MET A 34 2.79 5.70 9.31
C MET A 34 3.52 6.46 10.42
N VAL A 35 2.79 6.96 11.43
CA VAL A 35 3.38 7.73 12.54
C VAL A 35 4.39 6.91 13.32
N VAL A 36 4.10 5.63 13.60
CA VAL A 36 5.02 4.73 14.30
C VAL A 36 6.18 4.30 13.41
N GLY A 37 5.94 4.13 12.11
CA GLY A 37 6.93 3.67 11.15
C GLY A 37 7.96 4.73 10.79
N VAL A 38 7.63 6.03 10.81
CA VAL A 38 8.59 7.12 10.53
C VAL A 38 9.89 7.02 11.34
N PRO A 39 9.88 6.93 12.69
CA PRO A 39 11.12 6.83 13.46
C PRO A 39 11.86 5.51 13.23
N LEU A 40 11.14 4.40 13.02
CA LEU A 40 11.74 3.10 12.73
C LEU A 40 12.43 3.11 11.35
N ARG A 41 11.77 3.69 10.36
CA ARG A 41 12.26 3.84 8.99
C ARG A 41 13.47 4.75 8.92
N TYR A 42 13.47 5.84 9.69
CA TYR A 42 14.63 6.69 9.83
C TYR A 42 15.83 5.94 10.43
N ALA A 43 15.60 5.11 11.46
CA ALA A 43 16.66 4.29 12.05
C ALA A 43 17.22 3.25 11.05
N GLU A 44 16.35 2.57 10.30
CA GLU A 44 16.77 1.62 9.24
C GLU A 44 17.64 2.30 8.17
N LEU A 45 17.33 3.55 7.80
CA LEU A 45 18.09 4.30 6.79
C LEU A 45 19.46 4.80 7.28
N LEU A 46 19.70 4.80 8.59
CA LEU A 46 21.00 5.12 9.16
C LEU A 46 21.94 3.91 9.19
N GLU A 47 21.42 2.70 9.01
CA GLU A 47 22.22 1.48 8.98
C GLU A 47 22.80 1.24 7.57
N VAL A 48 24.10 0.91 7.51
CA VAL A 48 24.81 0.63 6.26
C VAL A 48 24.65 -0.84 5.90
N CYS A 49 24.16 -1.12 4.69
CA CYS A 49 23.98 -2.51 4.27
C CYS A 49 25.31 -3.13 3.79
N ALA A 50 26.01 -3.82 4.69
CA ALA A 50 27.32 -4.41 4.38
C ALA A 50 27.22 -5.74 3.59
N SER A 51 26.21 -6.59 3.88
CA SER A 51 25.92 -7.84 3.16
C SER A 51 24.62 -8.48 3.69
N GLY A 52 23.70 -8.91 2.82
CA GLY A 52 22.48 -9.64 3.20
C GLY A 52 21.19 -9.05 2.63
N ASP A 53 20.05 -9.38 3.24
CA ASP A 53 18.73 -8.82 2.93
C ASP A 53 18.63 -7.36 3.39
N CYS A 54 18.94 -6.42 2.50
CA CYS A 54 18.90 -5.00 2.79
C CYS A 54 17.47 -4.45 2.85
N VAL A 55 17.25 -3.47 3.72
CA VAL A 55 16.05 -2.63 3.66
C VAL A 55 16.07 -1.79 2.38
N LEU A 56 14.91 -1.57 1.76
CA LEU A 56 14.78 -0.75 0.56
C LEU A 56 15.37 0.66 0.79
N LEU A 57 16.20 1.14 -0.13
CA LEU A 57 16.89 2.45 -0.07
C LEU A 57 17.94 2.59 1.06
N ALA A 58 18.33 1.51 1.74
CA ALA A 58 19.50 1.54 2.62
C ALA A 58 20.78 1.66 1.78
N LEU A 59 21.74 2.48 2.24
CA LEU A 59 22.98 2.72 1.50
C LEU A 59 23.96 1.55 1.65
N ALA A 60 24.53 1.13 0.52
CA ALA A 60 25.72 0.28 0.52
C ALA A 60 26.97 1.10 0.92
N PRO A 61 28.05 0.46 1.41
CA PRO A 61 29.28 1.14 1.79
C PRO A 61 29.87 2.02 0.68
N ALA A 62 29.78 1.56 -0.58
CA ALA A 62 30.24 2.31 -1.74
C ALA A 62 29.41 3.58 -2.01
N GLU A 63 28.09 3.50 -1.83
CA GLU A 63 27.17 4.63 -2.00
C GLU A 63 27.35 5.66 -0.89
N LEU A 64 27.59 5.19 0.35
CA LEU A 64 27.92 6.07 1.47
C LEU A 64 29.21 6.85 1.23
N ALA A 65 30.25 6.19 0.71
CA ALA A 65 31.50 6.87 0.37
C ALA A 65 31.29 7.95 -0.71
N LEU A 66 30.47 7.67 -1.73
CA LEU A 66 30.11 8.67 -2.75
C LEU A 66 29.33 9.84 -2.15
N LEU A 67 28.34 9.57 -1.29
CA LEU A 67 27.55 10.61 -0.62
C LEU A 67 28.44 11.53 0.24
N GLN A 68 29.36 10.94 1.00
CA GLN A 68 30.32 11.66 1.84
C GLN A 68 31.33 12.47 1.00
N ASN A 69 31.73 11.99 -0.18
CA ASN A 69 32.61 12.74 -1.08
C ASN A 69 31.97 14.04 -1.59
N VAL A 70 30.64 14.11 -1.67
CA VAL A 70 29.90 15.34 -2.01
C VAL A 70 29.58 16.19 -0.77
N GLY A 71 30.07 15.79 0.41
CA GLY A 71 29.89 16.51 1.67
C GLY A 71 28.55 16.27 2.37
N LEU A 72 27.77 15.28 1.91
CA LEU A 72 26.47 14.95 2.52
C LEU A 72 26.63 13.85 3.57
N SER A 73 25.87 13.97 4.66
CA SER A 73 25.84 12.98 5.73
C SER A 73 24.74 11.95 5.51
N ILE A 74 24.89 10.77 6.12
CA ILE A 74 23.85 9.74 6.11
C ILE A 74 22.57 10.20 6.81
N GLN A 75 22.68 11.07 7.83
CA GLN A 75 21.52 11.66 8.51
C GLN A 75 20.72 12.57 7.59
N PHE A 76 21.40 13.35 6.75
CA PHE A 76 20.75 14.17 5.75
C PHE A 76 19.99 13.29 4.74
N TYR A 77 20.64 12.26 4.22
CA TYR A 77 20.01 11.31 3.31
C TYR A 77 18.76 10.64 3.93
N ALA A 78 18.89 10.08 5.14
CA ALA A 78 17.77 9.44 5.82
C ALA A 78 16.60 10.41 6.04
N SER A 79 16.89 11.66 6.44
CA SER A 79 15.86 12.68 6.64
C SER A 79 15.18 13.09 5.32
N PHE A 80 15.93 13.16 4.23
CA PHE A 80 15.42 13.49 2.91
C PHE A 80 14.48 12.41 2.38
N GLN A 81 14.86 11.14 2.53
CA GLN A 81 14.03 10.01 2.09
C GLN A 81 12.72 9.95 2.88
N VAL A 82 12.78 10.04 4.22
CA VAL A 82 11.58 10.09 5.06
C VAL A 82 10.71 11.31 4.74
N ALA A 83 11.31 12.47 4.45
CA ALA A 83 10.56 13.65 4.04
C ALA A 83 9.82 13.45 2.70
N LEU A 84 10.45 12.77 1.73
CA LEU A 84 9.79 12.39 0.48
C LEU A 84 8.65 11.40 0.70
N GLU A 85 8.86 10.38 1.52
CA GLU A 85 7.84 9.37 1.89
C GLU A 85 6.62 10.05 2.56
N ILE A 86 6.85 10.96 3.51
CA ILE A 86 5.80 11.78 4.15
C ILE A 86 5.10 12.68 3.13
N TYR A 87 5.84 13.32 2.23
CA TYR A 87 5.27 14.19 1.20
C TYR A 87 4.31 13.43 0.28
N LEU A 88 4.70 12.23 -0.15
CA LEU A 88 3.84 11.35 -0.95
C LEU A 88 2.61 10.93 -0.15
N PHE A 89 2.76 10.56 1.12
CA PHE A 89 1.63 10.25 2.00
C PHE A 89 0.63 11.40 2.10
N VAL A 90 1.10 12.64 2.29
CA VAL A 90 0.22 13.81 2.40
C VAL A 90 -0.54 14.05 1.09
N ILE A 91 0.11 13.93 -0.06
CA ILE A 91 -0.54 14.12 -1.36
C ILE A 91 -1.56 13.02 -1.64
N PHE A 92 -1.12 11.76 -1.63
CA PHE A 92 -1.97 10.63 -1.99
C PHE A 92 -3.05 10.38 -0.94
N GLY A 93 -2.73 10.50 0.35
CA GLY A 93 -3.69 10.44 1.45
C GLY A 93 -4.69 11.60 1.43
N GLY A 94 -4.23 12.82 1.10
CA GLY A 94 -5.10 13.97 0.91
C GLY A 94 -6.08 13.77 -0.25
N LEU A 95 -5.61 13.24 -1.38
CA LEU A 95 -6.46 12.86 -2.51
C LEU A 95 -7.44 11.75 -2.14
N ALA A 96 -6.99 10.72 -1.41
CA ALA A 96 -7.85 9.65 -0.93
C ALA A 96 -9.00 10.19 -0.07
N LEU A 97 -8.71 11.10 0.85
CA LEU A 97 -9.70 11.72 1.72
C LEU A 97 -10.66 12.63 0.94
N LEU A 98 -10.13 13.41 -0.02
CA LEU A 98 -10.94 14.26 -0.88
C LEU A 98 -11.92 13.44 -1.74
N LEU A 99 -11.43 12.34 -2.32
CA LEU A 99 -12.25 11.42 -3.12
C LEU A 99 -13.28 10.69 -2.26
N PHE A 100 -12.89 10.26 -1.06
CA PHE A 100 -13.82 9.69 -0.08
C PHE A 100 -14.92 10.69 0.24
N TRP A 101 -14.59 11.96 0.48
CA TRP A 101 -15.57 12.97 0.84
C TRP A 101 -16.52 13.30 -0.32
N ARG A 102 -16.00 13.39 -1.55
CA ARG A 102 -16.81 13.76 -2.72
C ARG A 102 -17.63 12.61 -3.34
N ILE A 103 -17.07 11.41 -3.46
CA ILE A 103 -17.61 10.37 -4.36
C ILE A 103 -17.82 9.02 -3.65
N SER A 104 -17.71 8.92 -2.32
CA SER A 104 -17.93 7.65 -1.58
C SER A 104 -19.36 7.07 -1.61
N ASN A 105 -20.29 7.68 -2.34
CA ASN A 105 -21.63 7.09 -2.53
C ASN A 105 -21.66 6.02 -3.63
N THR A 106 -20.59 5.91 -4.44
CA THR A 106 -20.47 4.92 -5.51
C THR A 106 -19.33 3.94 -5.23
N TRP A 107 -19.44 2.71 -5.74
CA TRP A 107 -18.39 1.70 -5.60
C TRP A 107 -17.06 2.20 -6.18
N ILE A 108 -17.09 2.86 -7.34
CA ILE A 108 -15.91 3.42 -7.98
C ILE A 108 -15.23 4.49 -7.11
N GLY A 109 -16.00 5.38 -6.47
CA GLY A 109 -15.42 6.43 -5.64
C GLY A 109 -14.68 5.87 -4.42
N ILE A 110 -15.23 4.83 -3.80
CA ILE A 110 -14.56 4.15 -2.67
C ILE A 110 -13.32 3.38 -3.14
N ILE A 111 -13.40 2.64 -4.24
CA ILE A 111 -12.24 1.88 -4.78
C ILE A 111 -11.09 2.83 -5.12
N VAL A 112 -11.39 3.92 -5.83
CA VAL A 112 -10.37 4.92 -6.21
C VAL A 112 -9.81 5.58 -4.95
N SER A 113 -10.65 6.01 -4.01
CA SER A 113 -10.19 6.57 -2.74
C SER A 113 -9.29 5.61 -1.97
N LEU A 114 -9.66 4.33 -1.87
CA LEU A 114 -8.85 3.31 -1.20
C LEU A 114 -7.53 3.06 -1.93
N ALA A 115 -7.52 3.04 -3.27
CA ALA A 115 -6.30 2.90 -4.04
C ALA A 115 -5.33 4.07 -3.80
N PHE A 116 -5.82 5.31 -3.75
CA PHE A 116 -5.01 6.47 -3.39
C PHE A 116 -4.49 6.38 -1.95
N LEU A 117 -5.29 5.88 -1.01
CA LEU A 117 -4.86 5.69 0.38
C LEU A 117 -3.70 4.70 0.44
N PHE A 118 -3.84 3.53 -0.19
CA PHE A 118 -2.80 2.50 -0.23
C PHE A 118 -1.55 2.96 -0.98
N LEU A 119 -1.70 3.74 -2.07
CA LEU A 119 -0.57 4.37 -2.74
C LEU A 119 0.24 5.24 -1.78
N GLY A 120 -0.47 6.06 -1.00
CA GLY A 120 0.12 6.98 -0.04
C GLY A 120 0.65 6.33 1.23
N THR A 121 0.40 5.05 1.52
CA THR A 121 0.82 4.44 2.81
C THR A 121 1.59 3.13 2.66
N THR A 122 1.44 2.42 1.55
CA THR A 122 1.99 1.05 1.40
C THR A 122 2.76 0.82 0.11
N PHE A 123 2.45 1.57 -0.96
CA PHE A 123 3.09 1.36 -2.25
C PHE A 123 4.35 2.20 -2.42
N PHE A 124 4.27 3.51 -2.15
CA PHE A 124 5.46 4.37 -2.17
C PHE A 124 6.22 4.38 -0.85
N PRO A 125 5.54 4.56 0.30
CA PRO A 125 6.24 4.65 1.57
C PRO A 125 6.46 3.28 2.21
N GLU A 126 7.54 3.18 2.98
CA GLU A 126 8.03 1.93 3.56
C GLU A 126 7.65 1.75 5.03
N GLU A 127 7.15 2.81 5.68
CA GLU A 127 6.88 2.89 7.11
C GLU A 127 5.96 1.76 7.59
N VAL A 128 4.89 1.46 6.84
CA VAL A 128 3.97 0.36 7.18
C VAL A 128 4.71 -0.99 7.14
N ARG A 129 5.58 -1.20 6.15
CA ARG A 129 6.38 -2.42 6.03
C ARG A 129 7.42 -2.50 7.13
N THR A 130 8.09 -1.41 7.46
CA THR A 130 9.03 -1.31 8.57
C THR A 130 8.35 -1.68 9.90
N VAL A 131 7.17 -1.12 10.19
CA VAL A 131 6.37 -1.49 11.39
C VAL A 131 6.10 -2.99 11.41
N THR A 132 5.68 -3.58 10.29
CA THR A 132 5.35 -5.01 10.24
C THR A 132 6.57 -5.90 10.43
N ARG A 133 7.77 -5.46 10.04
CA ARG A 133 9.03 -6.17 10.33
C ARG A 133 9.40 -6.08 11.80
N SER A 134 9.20 -4.92 12.43
CA SER A 134 9.49 -4.72 13.86
C SER A 134 8.52 -5.46 14.79
N PHE A 135 7.27 -5.69 14.35
CA PHE A 135 6.24 -6.35 15.17
C PHE A 135 5.76 -7.66 14.52
N PRO A 136 6.18 -8.83 15.03
CA PRO A 136 5.83 -10.14 14.45
C PRO A 136 4.32 -10.38 14.31
N ALA A 137 3.52 -9.90 15.26
CA ALA A 137 2.06 -10.01 15.22
C ALA A 137 1.41 -9.29 14.01
N LEU A 138 2.11 -8.30 13.44
CA LEU A 138 1.63 -7.50 12.31
C LEU A 138 2.21 -7.94 10.96
N GLN A 139 3.12 -8.92 10.92
CA GLN A 139 3.72 -9.39 9.67
C GLN A 139 2.67 -9.84 8.65
N ARG A 140 1.77 -10.75 9.06
CA ARG A 140 0.70 -11.27 8.20
C ARG A 140 -0.26 -10.20 7.68
N PRO A 141 -0.87 -9.35 8.53
CA PRO A 141 -1.72 -8.28 8.02
C PRO A 141 -0.94 -7.26 7.17
N GLY A 142 0.34 -7.04 7.45
CA GLY A 142 1.23 -6.22 6.65
C GLY A 142 1.42 -6.73 5.23
N GLU A 143 1.77 -8.01 5.09
CA GLU A 143 1.90 -8.69 3.78
C GLU A 143 0.61 -8.57 2.97
N ILE A 144 -0.54 -8.82 3.60
CA ILE A 144 -1.85 -8.69 2.96
C ILE A 144 -2.10 -7.26 2.48
N LEU A 145 -1.79 -6.25 3.29
CA LEU A 145 -1.95 -4.84 2.95
C LEU A 145 -1.06 -4.45 1.76
N THR A 146 0.21 -4.85 1.78
CA THR A 146 1.15 -4.59 0.68
C THR A 146 0.69 -5.27 -0.60
N SER A 147 0.28 -6.54 -0.55
CA SER A 147 -0.23 -7.26 -1.72
C SER A 147 -1.54 -6.67 -2.25
N ALA A 148 -2.44 -6.24 -1.36
CA ALA A 148 -3.67 -5.56 -1.74
C ALA A 148 -3.42 -4.22 -2.45
N SER A 149 -2.35 -3.51 -2.11
CA SER A 149 -1.98 -2.24 -2.76
C SER A 149 -1.75 -2.39 -4.27
N VAL A 150 -1.10 -3.48 -4.70
CA VAL A 150 -0.81 -3.77 -6.11
C VAL A 150 -2.10 -4.06 -6.87
N VAL A 151 -3.01 -4.84 -6.28
CA VAL A 151 -4.32 -5.12 -6.87
C VAL A 151 -5.14 -3.85 -7.00
N LEU A 152 -5.17 -3.03 -5.95
CA LEU A 152 -5.87 -1.74 -5.96
C LEU A 152 -5.30 -0.78 -7.01
N LEU A 153 -3.99 -0.78 -7.22
CA LEU A 153 -3.35 0.02 -8.27
C LEU A 153 -3.75 -0.46 -9.67
N LEU A 154 -3.76 -1.77 -9.92
CA LEU A 154 -4.22 -2.31 -11.20
C LEU A 154 -5.70 -1.98 -11.43
N LEU A 155 -6.54 -2.15 -10.40
CA LEU A 155 -7.94 -1.77 -10.46
C LEU A 155 -8.10 -0.28 -10.75
N LEU A 156 -7.32 0.59 -10.10
CA LEU A 156 -7.34 2.02 -10.37
C LEU A 156 -7.04 2.32 -11.85
N ILE A 157 -5.99 1.72 -12.41
CA ILE A 157 -5.58 1.95 -13.81
C ILE A 157 -6.64 1.44 -14.80
N PHE A 158 -7.24 0.29 -14.56
CA PHE A 158 -8.17 -0.32 -15.50
C PHE A 158 -9.62 0.15 -15.37
N LEU A 159 -10.00 0.67 -14.19
CA LEU A 159 -11.37 1.08 -13.87
C LEU A 159 -11.58 2.60 -14.04
N PHE A 160 -10.50 3.38 -14.07
CA PHE A 160 -10.54 4.82 -14.32
C PHE A 160 -10.74 5.13 -15.83
N PRO A 161 -11.57 6.13 -16.21
CA PRO A 161 -12.38 7.03 -15.37
C PRO A 161 -13.82 6.55 -15.09
N ASP A 162 -14.39 5.68 -15.94
CA ASP A 162 -15.85 5.45 -16.00
C ASP A 162 -16.38 4.41 -15.02
N GLY A 163 -15.52 3.78 -14.21
CA GLY A 163 -15.92 2.69 -13.33
C GLY A 163 -16.12 1.36 -14.05
N ARG A 164 -15.70 1.27 -15.31
CA ARG A 164 -15.88 0.12 -16.20
C ARG A 164 -14.54 -0.26 -16.78
N PHE A 165 -14.27 -1.55 -16.89
CA PHE A 165 -13.06 -2.06 -17.56
C PHE A 165 -13.09 -1.65 -19.05
N ALA A 166 -12.34 -0.61 -19.41
CA ALA A 166 -12.37 -0.01 -20.74
C ALA A 166 -11.81 -0.92 -21.86
N PRO A 167 -11.12 -2.03 -21.51
CA PRO A 167 -11.13 -3.27 -22.30
C PRO A 167 -11.66 -4.47 -21.49
N ARG A 168 -12.55 -5.28 -22.07
CA ARG A 168 -13.03 -6.54 -21.44
C ARG A 168 -11.91 -7.54 -21.11
N TRP A 169 -10.78 -7.48 -21.84
CA TRP A 169 -9.62 -8.33 -21.57
C TRP A 169 -8.85 -7.92 -20.31
N ALA A 170 -9.03 -6.69 -19.81
CA ALA A 170 -8.38 -6.20 -18.59
C ALA A 170 -8.86 -6.92 -17.31
N ILE A 171 -9.94 -7.69 -17.39
CA ILE A 171 -10.38 -8.60 -16.34
C ILE A 171 -9.33 -9.69 -16.09
N TRP A 172 -8.62 -10.17 -17.12
CA TRP A 172 -7.62 -11.23 -16.96
C TRP A 172 -6.41 -10.81 -16.10
N PRO A 173 -5.71 -9.69 -16.35
CA PRO A 173 -4.64 -9.25 -15.48
C PRO A 173 -5.14 -8.92 -14.06
N ALA A 174 -6.34 -8.39 -13.90
CA ALA A 174 -6.93 -8.17 -12.57
C ALA A 174 -7.17 -9.50 -11.83
N LEU A 175 -7.75 -10.50 -12.50
CA LEU A 175 -7.97 -11.84 -11.95
C LEU A 175 -6.65 -12.56 -11.66
N LEU A 176 -5.64 -12.41 -12.52
CA LEU A 176 -4.30 -12.95 -12.29
C LEU A 176 -3.64 -12.31 -11.07
N ALA A 177 -3.75 -10.99 -10.92
CA ALA A 177 -3.22 -10.28 -9.75
C ALA A 177 -3.94 -10.68 -8.47
N ILE A 178 -5.29 -10.76 -8.50
CA ILE A 178 -6.07 -11.28 -7.37
C ILE A 178 -5.67 -12.72 -7.04
N GLY A 179 -5.53 -13.57 -8.07
CA GLY A 179 -5.07 -14.95 -7.93
C GLY A 179 -3.69 -15.02 -7.30
N ALA A 180 -2.74 -14.19 -7.74
CA ALA A 180 -1.40 -14.10 -7.18
C ALA A 180 -1.42 -13.68 -5.70
N VAL A 181 -2.25 -12.71 -5.32
CA VAL A 181 -2.41 -12.32 -3.91
C VAL A 181 -3.05 -13.44 -3.08
N VAL A 182 -4.05 -14.15 -3.60
CA VAL A 182 -4.65 -15.30 -2.90
C VAL A 182 -3.63 -16.43 -2.73
N ILE A 183 -2.86 -16.72 -3.78
CA ILE A 183 -1.76 -17.69 -3.79
C ILE A 183 -0.74 -17.30 -2.71
N ASP A 184 -0.25 -16.06 -2.72
CA ASP A 184 0.75 -15.55 -1.79
C ASP A 184 0.24 -15.46 -0.34
N THR A 185 -1.06 -15.30 -0.12
CA THR A 185 -1.63 -15.27 1.25
C THR A 185 -1.94 -16.67 1.79
N VAL A 186 -2.31 -17.63 0.93
CA VAL A 186 -2.72 -18.99 1.32
C VAL A 186 -1.56 -19.99 1.31
N LEU A 187 -0.67 -19.98 0.31
CA LEU A 187 0.47 -20.90 0.20
C LEU A 187 1.56 -20.76 1.28
N PRO A 188 1.85 -19.59 1.89
CA PRO A 188 2.81 -19.55 3.00
C PRO A 188 2.32 -20.28 4.25
N LEU A 189 1.06 -20.71 4.31
CA LEU A 189 0.58 -21.66 5.33
C LEU A 189 0.92 -23.10 4.95
N SER A 190 0.85 -23.48 3.66
CA SER A 190 1.14 -24.86 3.23
C SER A 190 2.63 -25.20 3.27
N VAL A 191 3.52 -24.26 2.94
CA VAL A 191 4.97 -24.49 2.99
C VAL A 191 5.45 -24.64 4.44
N ARG A 192 4.98 -23.77 5.35
CA ARG A 192 5.31 -23.86 6.80
C ARG A 192 4.74 -25.12 7.45
N GLN A 193 3.57 -25.58 7.02
CA GLN A 193 3.02 -26.87 7.48
C GLN A 193 3.84 -28.06 6.97
N ALA A 194 4.33 -28.02 5.72
CA ALA A 194 5.18 -29.06 5.17
C ALA A 194 6.53 -29.19 5.91
N GLU A 195 7.14 -28.07 6.29
CA GLU A 195 8.36 -28.09 7.12
C GLU A 195 8.08 -28.67 8.51
N SER A 196 6.98 -28.29 9.16
CA SER A 196 6.63 -28.81 10.50
C SER A 196 6.24 -30.29 10.54
N ALA A 197 5.80 -30.85 9.41
CA ALA A 197 5.49 -32.28 9.28
C ALA A 197 6.72 -33.14 8.93
N SER A 198 7.84 -32.49 8.61
CA SER A 198 9.12 -33.14 8.25
C SER A 198 10.17 -33.14 9.37
N MET A 199 9.85 -32.53 10.52
CA MET A 199 10.60 -32.61 11.78
C MET A 199 9.92 -33.60 12.74
#